data_AF-A0A9P6QMG4-F1
#
_entry.id   AF-A0A9P6QMG4-F1
#
_cell.length_a   1.000
_cell.length_b   1.000
_cell.length_c   1.000
_cell.angle_alpha   90.00
_cell.angle_beta   90.00
_cell.angle_gamma   90.00
#
_symmetry.space_group_name_H-M   'P 1'
#
loop_
_entity.id
_entity.type
_entity.pdbx_description
1 polymer ?
#
loop_
_entity_poly.entity_id
_entity_poly.type
_entity_poly.pdbx_seq_one_letter_code
_entity_poly.pdbx_strand_id
1 'polypeptide(L)' 'MRLITHNMLQCHVKGCNANNFPLELQEVVLEQEEAEMNEDFLRNMLTKIEYEALVATCLK' A
#
# COMPACT_ATOMS: atom_id res chain seq x y z
N MET A 1 9.72 -2.63 -2.92
CA MET A 1 8.27 -2.99 -3.00
C MET A 1 7.51 -1.75 -3.45
N ARG A 2 6.47 -1.89 -4.30
CA ARG A 2 5.65 -0.75 -4.73
C ARG A 2 4.59 -0.41 -3.68
N LEU A 3 4.24 0.87 -3.54
CA LEU A 3 3.22 1.34 -2.59
C LEU A 3 1.84 0.70 -2.81
N ILE A 4 1.45 0.47 -4.07
CA ILE A 4 0.21 -0.23 -4.41
C ILE A 4 0.18 -1.64 -3.82
N THR A 5 1.32 -2.34 -3.80
CA THR A 5 1.43 -3.67 -3.20
C THR A 5 1.27 -3.60 -1.69
N HIS A 6 1.92 -2.63 -1.03
CA HIS A 6 1.80 -2.44 0.42
C HIS A 6 0.36 -2.22 0.86
N ASN A 7 -0.41 -1.44 0.09
CA ASN A 7 -1.82 -1.18 0.36
C ASN A 7 -2.74 -2.42 0.27
N MET A 8 -2.21 -3.56 -0.18
CA MET A 8 -2.90 -4.86 -0.21
C MET A 8 -2.37 -5.85 0.84
N LEU A 9 -1.40 -5.45 1.67
CA LEU A 9 -0.78 -6.32 2.68
C LEU A 9 -1.32 -6.01 4.06
N GLN A 10 -1.82 -7.05 4.74
CA GLN A 10 -2.27 -7.01 6.12
C GLN A 10 -1.57 -8.10 6.96
N CYS A 11 -1.48 -7.89 8.26
CA CYS A 11 -0.96 -8.88 9.19
C CYS A 11 -1.94 -10.06 9.31
N HIS A 12 -1.39 -11.28 9.21
CA HIS A 12 -2.12 -12.55 9.35
C HIS A 12 -1.58 -13.42 10.49
N VAL A 13 -0.76 -12.83 11.39
CA VAL A 13 -0.30 -13.53 12.59
C VAL A 13 -1.52 -13.95 13.42
N LYS A 14 -1.51 -15.18 13.95
CA LYS A 14 -2.61 -15.73 14.74
C LYS A 14 -2.94 -14.80 15.92
N GLY A 15 -4.16 -14.29 15.97
CA GLY A 15 -4.64 -13.37 17.00
C GLY A 15 -4.53 -11.88 16.63
N CYS A 16 -3.91 -11.53 15.50
CA CYS A 16 -3.87 -10.17 14.98
C CYS A 16 -5.18 -9.84 14.23
N ASN A 17 -6.25 -9.62 15.00
CA ASN A 17 -7.60 -9.39 14.47
C ASN A 17 -8.04 -7.91 14.56
N ALA A 18 -7.24 -7.07 15.22
CA ALA A 18 -7.48 -5.64 15.38
C ALA A 18 -6.19 -4.90 15.02
N ASN A 19 -6.30 -3.82 14.24
CA ASN A 19 -5.17 -3.01 13.74
C ASN A 19 -4.14 -3.82 12.93
N ASN A 20 -4.60 -4.80 12.14
CA ASN A 20 -3.74 -5.60 11.28
C ASN A 20 -3.45 -4.96 9.91
N PHE A 21 -4.02 -3.77 9.65
CA PHE A 21 -3.83 -2.99 8.43
C PHE A 21 -3.96 -1.48 8.75
N PRO A 22 -3.17 -0.60 8.10
CA PRO A 22 -2.01 -0.90 7.25
C PRO A 22 -0.80 -1.38 8.07
N LEU A 23 0.13 -2.06 7.40
CA LEU A 23 1.42 -2.41 7.99
C LEU A 23 2.30 -1.15 8.10
N GLU A 24 2.95 -0.94 9.23
CA GLU A 24 3.84 0.21 9.39
C GLU A 24 5.17 -0.02 8.65
N LEU A 25 5.57 0.96 7.82
CA LEU A 25 6.88 1.01 7.20
C LEU A 25 7.81 1.82 8.12
N GLN A 26 8.96 1.25 8.49
CA GLN A 26 9.97 1.91 9.31
C GLN A 26 11.33 1.78 8.63
N GLU A 27 12.14 2.84 8.68
CA GLU A 27 13.53 2.86 8.16
C GLU A 27 13.64 2.40 6.69
N VAL A 28 12.75 2.90 5.83
CA VAL A 28 12.72 2.52 4.40
C VAL A 28 13.61 3.40 3.53
N VAL A 29 14.22 2.80 2.51
CA VAL A 29 14.87 3.51 1.41
C VAL A 29 13.89 3.59 0.24
N LEU A 30 13.71 4.80 -0.30
CA LEU A 30 12.84 5.04 -1.45
C LEU A 30 13.66 5.08 -2.73
N GLU A 31 13.14 4.41 -3.75
CA GLU A 31 13.68 4.41 -5.11
C GLU A 31 12.57 4.70 -6.10
N GLN A 32 12.90 5.41 -7.17
CA GLN A 32 11.99 5.67 -8.27
C GLN A 32 12.35 4.80 -9.46
N GLU A 33 11.34 4.11 -10.00
CA GLU A 33 11.46 3.25 -11.16
C GLU A 33 10.49 3.77 -12.22
N GLU A 34 10.98 4.01 -13.43
CA GLU A 34 10.10 4.35 -14.56
C GLU A 34 9.20 3.16 -14.90
N ALA A 35 7.92 3.44 -15.10
CA ALA A 35 6.94 2.44 -15.51
C ALA A 35 6.04 3.03 -16.61
N GLU A 36 5.64 2.18 -17.55
CA GLU A 36 4.69 2.57 -18.59
C GLU A 36 3.34 2.95 -17.95
N MET A 37 2.79 4.09 -18.37
CA MET A 37 1.49 4.55 -17.92
C MET A 37 0.39 3.67 -18.52
N ASN A 38 -0.36 2.97 -17.65
CA ASN A 38 -1.52 2.18 -18.06
C ASN A 38 -2.77 2.71 -17.35
N GLU A 39 -3.56 3.51 -18.07
CA GLU A 39 -4.75 4.16 -17.51
C GLU A 39 -5.82 3.16 -17.06
N ASP A 40 -6.05 2.09 -17.83
CA ASP A 40 -7.07 1.08 -17.50
C ASP A 40 -6.70 0.33 -16.22
N PHE A 41 -5.43 0.01 -16.05
CA PHE A 41 -4.92 -0.56 -14.81
C PHE A 41 -5.15 0.40 -13.64
N LEU A 42 -4.82 1.69 -13.78
CA LEU A 42 -5.01 2.67 -12.72
C LEU A 42 -6.48 2.81 -12.33
N ARG A 43 -7.40 2.95 -13.30
CA ARG A 43 -8.85 3.02 -13.03
C ARG A 43 -9.34 1.80 -12.25
N ASN A 44 -8.87 0.61 -12.62
CA ASN A 44 -9.22 -0.63 -11.95
C ASN A 44 -8.58 -0.78 -10.56
N MET A 45 -7.40 -0.20 -10.35
CA MET A 45 -6.73 -0.23 -9.05
C MET A 45 -7.29 0.79 -8.08
N LEU A 46 -7.72 1.96 -8.54
CA LEU A 46 -8.30 3.00 -7.70
C LEU A 46 -9.52 2.51 -6.92
N THR A 47 -10.29 1.56 -7.45
CA THR A 47 -11.44 0.97 -6.75
C THR A 47 -11.05 -0.03 -5.65
N LYS A 48 -9.79 -0.47 -5.63
CA LYS A 48 -9.26 -1.46 -4.68
C LYS A 48 -8.37 -0.84 -3.61
N ILE A 49 -7.87 0.37 -3.86
CA ILE A 49 -6.99 1.08 -2.94
C ILE A 49 -7.80 1.49 -1.70
N GLU A 50 -7.26 1.16 -0.53
CA GLU A 50 -7.71 1.72 0.74
C GLU A 50 -7.03 3.09 0.89
N TYR A 51 -7.79 4.16 0.63
CA TYR A 51 -7.25 5.51 0.46
C TYR A 51 -6.71 6.10 1.75
N GLU A 52 -7.40 5.90 2.87
CA GLU A 52 -6.97 6.43 4.17
C GLU A 52 -5.64 5.78 4.60
N ALA A 53 -5.52 4.48 4.42
CA ALA A 53 -4.29 3.75 4.69
C ALA A 53 -3.12 4.15 3.78
N LEU A 54 -3.39 4.42 2.50
CA LEU A 54 -2.37 4.93 1.58
C LEU A 54 -1.85 6.30 2.03
N VAL A 55 -2.75 7.21 2.37
CA VAL A 55 -2.40 8.56 2.87
C VAL A 55 -1.62 8.46 4.18
N ALA A 56 -2.08 7.63 5.13
CA ALA A 56 -1.39 7.42 6.41
C ALA A 56 0.02 6.83 6.23
N THR A 57 0.24 6.01 5.19
CA THR A 57 1.55 5.43 4.87
C THR A 57 2.48 6.47 4.24
N CYS A 58 1.98 7.35 3.38
CA CYS A 58 2.79 8.33 2.64
C CYS A 58 3.08 9.62 3.43
N LEU A 59 2.30 9.94 4.45
CA LEU A 59 2.47 11.17 5.26
C LEU A 59 3.33 10.98 6.51
N LYS A 60 3.78 9.75 6.78
CA LYS A 60 4.73 9.43 7.84
C LYS A 60 6.16 9.48 7.33
#